data_AF-A0A8J5VWH4-F1
#
_entry.id   AF-A0A8J5VWH4-F1
#
_cell.length_a   1.000
_cell.length_b   1.000
_cell.length_c   1.000
_cell.angle_alpha   90.00
_cell.angle_beta   90.00
_cell.angle_gamma   90.00
#
_symmetry.space_group_name_H-M   'P 1'
#
loop_
_entity.id
_entity.type
_entity.pdbx_description
1 polymer ?
#
loop_
_entity_poly.entity_id
_entity_poly.type
_entity_poly.pdbx_seq_one_letter_code
_entity_poly.pdbx_strand_id
1 'polypeptide(L)'
;MELGYGVIAAAGEVVESIDKEDLAKSLSLKPDPEDEEAQKTKKKMEETRDQLADALYQKGLALAEIESLKNDESTEACAKDVFEENYKELIKWVDAKSTKYGSLTVLRERRCGRLGTALKVLNDIIQDDSEQPKKKLYDLKIQLIEEIGWAHVSAYEKQWMHVRFPPSLPPF
;
A
#
# COMPACT_ATOMS: atom_id res chain seq x y z
N MET A 1 6.58 17.62 9.45
CA MET A 1 7.04 16.50 10.30
C MET A 1 5.95 15.97 11.23
N GLU A 2 5.00 16.77 11.71
CA GLU A 2 3.93 16.30 12.62
C GLU A 2 2.88 15.37 11.98
N LEU A 3 2.63 15.49 10.67
CA LEU A 3 1.56 14.73 10.00
C LEU A 3 1.78 13.22 9.99
N GLY A 4 2.98 12.73 9.68
CA GLY A 4 3.25 11.28 9.60
C GLY A 4 3.12 10.58 10.96
N TYR A 5 3.62 11.20 12.03
CA TYR A 5 3.49 10.66 13.39
C TYR A 5 2.04 10.65 13.87
N GLY A 6 1.25 11.68 13.52
CA GLY A 6 -0.18 11.73 13.80
C GLY A 6 -0.96 10.59 13.13
N VAL A 7 -0.66 10.29 11.86
CA VAL A 7 -1.28 9.17 11.12
C VAL A 7 -0.95 7.83 11.78
N ILE A 8 0.31 7.61 12.20
CA ILE A 8 0.72 6.38 12.86
C ILE A 8 -0.04 6.18 14.18
N ALA A 9 -0.16 7.23 14.99
CA ALA A 9 -0.87 7.18 16.27
C ALA A 9 -2.36 6.89 16.08
N ALA A 10 -3.03 7.66 15.21
CA ALA A 10 -4.46 7.49 14.94
C ALA A 10 -4.78 6.11 14.35
N ALA A 11 -3.98 5.65 13.39
CA ALA A 11 -4.14 4.31 12.83
C ALA A 11 -3.84 3.22 13.87
N GLY A 12 -2.89 3.46 14.78
CA GLY A 12 -2.61 2.56 15.91
C GLY A 12 -3.82 2.37 16.82
N GLU A 13 -4.48 3.46 17.20
CA GLU A 13 -5.68 3.44 18.04
C GLU A 13 -6.82 2.62 17.40
N VAL A 14 -7.05 2.80 16.09
CA VAL A 14 -8.03 1.99 15.35
C VAL A 14 -7.67 0.51 15.40
N VAL A 15 -6.41 0.17 15.13
CA VAL A 15 -5.93 -1.23 15.14
C VAL A 15 -6.05 -1.88 16.52
N GLU A 16 -5.84 -1.10 17.59
CA GLU A 16 -5.96 -1.56 18.98
C GLU A 16 -7.41 -1.71 19.45
N SER A 17 -8.32 -0.92 18.89
CA SER A 17 -9.76 -0.99 19.22
C SER A 17 -10.48 -2.20 18.62
N ILE A 18 -9.88 -2.86 17.62
CA ILE A 18 -10.48 -3.98 16.89
C ILE A 18 -9.99 -5.30 17.48
N ASP A 19 -10.93 -6.13 17.94
CA ASP A 19 -10.62 -7.51 18.33
C ASP A 19 -10.39 -8.38 17.09
N LYS A 20 -9.10 -8.61 16.82
CA LYS A 20 -8.61 -9.39 15.68
C LYS A 20 -8.96 -10.86 15.77
N GLU A 21 -9.00 -11.44 16.97
CA GLU A 21 -9.30 -12.85 17.10
C GLU A 21 -10.77 -13.10 16.80
N ASP A 22 -11.65 -12.27 17.35
CA ASP A 22 -13.09 -12.37 17.13
C ASP A 22 -13.48 -11.98 15.69
N LEU A 23 -12.80 -11.00 15.10
CA LEU A 23 -12.96 -10.67 13.68
C LEU A 23 -12.56 -11.86 12.78
N ALA A 24 -11.43 -12.52 13.05
CA ALA A 24 -11.00 -13.68 12.27
C ALA A 24 -11.95 -14.88 12.43
N LYS A 25 -12.42 -15.15 13.67
CA LYS A 25 -13.39 -16.21 13.94
C LYS A 25 -14.71 -15.97 13.20
N SER A 26 -15.24 -14.76 13.26
CA SER A 26 -16.53 -14.41 12.65
C SER A 26 -16.49 -14.45 11.12
N LEU A 27 -15.41 -14.00 10.49
CA LEU A 27 -15.24 -14.06 9.02
C LEU A 27 -15.04 -15.49 8.49
N SER A 28 -14.61 -16.42 9.34
CA SER A 28 -14.43 -17.83 8.97
C SER A 28 -15.76 -18.59 8.86
N LEU A 29 -16.83 -18.06 9.46
CA LEU A 29 -18.16 -18.68 9.45
C LEU A 29 -18.92 -18.27 8.18
N LYS A 30 -19.48 -19.26 7.49
CA LYS A 30 -20.41 -19.01 6.38
C LYS A 30 -21.82 -18.80 6.95
N PRO A 31 -22.43 -17.62 6.79
CA PRO A 31 -23.81 -17.41 7.19
C PRO A 31 -24.75 -18.21 6.29
N ASP A 32 -25.88 -18.60 6.84
CA ASP A 32 -26.98 -19.19 6.08
C ASP A 32 -27.48 -18.16 5.04
N PRO A 33 -27.59 -18.51 3.75
CA PRO A 33 -28.14 -17.61 2.74
C PRO A 33 -29.59 -17.19 3.00
N GLU A 34 -30.36 -17.91 3.79
CA GLU A 34 -31.76 -17.55 4.11
C GLU A 34 -31.88 -16.68 5.38
N ASP A 35 -30.78 -16.50 6.13
CA ASP A 35 -30.73 -15.67 7.34
C ASP A 35 -30.20 -14.25 7.04
N GLU A 36 -31.14 -13.34 6.80
CA GLU A 36 -30.88 -11.91 6.58
C GLU A 36 -30.10 -11.23 7.72
N GLU A 37 -30.26 -11.66 8.97
CA GLU A 37 -29.54 -11.08 10.11
C GLU A 37 -28.09 -11.56 10.16
N ALA A 38 -27.87 -12.84 9.87
CA ALA A 38 -26.52 -13.41 9.74
C ALA A 38 -25.76 -12.77 8.57
N GLN A 39 -26.42 -12.51 7.43
CA GLN A 39 -25.83 -11.80 6.30
C GLN A 39 -25.42 -10.36 6.66
N LYS A 40 -26.32 -9.60 7.31
CA LYS A 40 -26.01 -8.24 7.77
C LYS A 40 -24.83 -8.23 8.74
N THR A 41 -24.77 -9.20 9.64
CA THR A 41 -23.66 -9.33 10.60
C THR A 41 -22.35 -9.61 9.89
N LYS A 42 -22.32 -10.54 8.92
CA LYS A 42 -21.13 -10.80 8.10
C LYS A 42 -20.65 -9.56 7.37
N LYS A 43 -21.56 -8.81 6.74
CA LYS A 43 -21.21 -7.58 6.02
C LYS A 43 -20.54 -6.55 6.93
N LYS A 44 -21.05 -6.37 8.16
CA LYS A 44 -20.42 -5.49 9.16
C LYS A 44 -19.02 -5.97 9.55
N MET A 45 -18.79 -7.29 9.64
CA MET A 45 -17.46 -7.83 9.92
C MET A 45 -16.51 -7.62 8.74
N GLU A 46 -16.98 -7.75 7.49
CA GLU A 46 -16.20 -7.41 6.30
C GLU A 46 -15.83 -5.92 6.26
N GLU A 47 -16.78 -5.03 6.61
CA GLU A 47 -16.52 -3.59 6.73
C GLU A 47 -15.48 -3.30 7.84
N THR A 48 -15.56 -4.01 8.97
CA THR A 48 -14.59 -3.89 10.07
C THR A 48 -13.20 -4.37 9.66
N ARG A 49 -13.11 -5.46 8.89
CA ARG A 49 -11.85 -5.93 8.27
C ARG A 49 -11.26 -4.89 7.34
N ASP A 50 -12.10 -4.27 6.52
CA ASP A 50 -11.64 -3.26 5.57
C ASP A 50 -11.12 -2.01 6.30
N GLN A 51 -11.78 -1.59 7.39
CA GLN A 51 -11.30 -0.52 8.28
C GLN A 51 -9.96 -0.88 8.94
N LEU A 52 -9.82 -2.11 9.45
CA LEU A 52 -8.58 -2.61 10.01
C LEU A 52 -7.44 -2.58 8.98
N ALA A 53 -7.71 -3.08 7.77
CA ALA A 53 -6.75 -3.10 6.68
C ALA A 53 -6.37 -1.68 6.23
N ASP A 54 -7.33 -0.76 6.15
CA ASP A 54 -7.07 0.63 5.81
C ASP A 54 -6.22 1.33 6.86
N ALA A 55 -6.48 1.10 8.15
CA ALA A 55 -5.65 1.65 9.22
C ALA A 55 -4.21 1.10 9.14
N LEU A 56 -4.04 -0.21 9.00
CA LEU A 56 -2.72 -0.84 8.83
C LEU A 56 -2.00 -0.32 7.58
N TYR A 57 -2.72 -0.11 6.48
CA TYR A 57 -2.17 0.42 5.24
C TYR A 57 -1.67 1.86 5.42
N GLN A 58 -2.49 2.76 5.98
CA GLN A 58 -2.11 4.15 6.24
C GLN A 58 -0.92 4.25 7.21
N LYS A 59 -0.93 3.42 8.27
CA LYS A 59 0.20 3.31 9.20
C LYS A 59 1.48 2.90 8.50
N GLY A 60 1.41 1.90 7.61
CA GLY A 60 2.54 1.42 6.81
C GLY A 60 3.11 2.50 5.88
N LEU A 61 2.24 3.25 5.19
CA LEU A 61 2.65 4.35 4.32
C LEU A 61 3.37 5.45 5.11
N ALA A 62 2.81 5.85 6.25
CA ALA A 62 3.41 6.88 7.11
C ALA A 62 4.76 6.43 7.70
N LEU A 63 4.90 5.15 8.06
CA LEU A 63 6.18 4.58 8.52
C LEU A 63 7.26 4.66 7.43
N ALA A 64 6.92 4.30 6.19
CA ALA A 64 7.85 4.38 5.06
C ALA A 64 8.21 5.84 4.70
N GLU A 65 7.24 6.76 4.77
CA GLU A 65 7.49 8.18 4.54
C GLU A 65 8.47 8.75 5.57
N ILE A 66 8.25 8.48 6.87
CA ILE A 66 9.14 8.95 7.93
C ILE A 66 10.56 8.39 7.76
N GLU A 67 10.70 7.12 7.37
CA GLU A 67 12.00 6.53 7.07
C GLU A 67 12.69 7.25 5.91
N SER A 68 11.98 7.50 4.80
CA SER A 68 12.55 8.20 3.64
C SER A 68 13.01 9.64 3.93
N LEU A 69 12.42 10.29 4.95
CA LEU A 69 12.80 11.64 5.38
C LEU A 69 13.99 11.65 6.34
N LYS A 70 14.25 10.53 7.03
CA LYS A 70 15.37 10.36 7.96
C LYS A 70 16.58 9.85 7.20
N ASN A 71 17.26 10.76 6.53
CA ASN A 71 18.38 10.48 5.63
C ASN A 71 19.71 10.12 6.32
N ASP A 72 19.69 9.48 7.51
CA ASP A 72 20.92 9.15 8.25
C ASP A 72 21.13 7.63 8.39
N GLU A 73 22.32 7.20 7.98
CA GLU A 73 22.84 5.86 8.18
C GLU A 73 22.91 5.50 9.67
N SER A 74 22.76 4.20 9.95
CA SER A 74 22.87 3.53 11.25
C SER A 74 21.62 3.52 12.13
N THR A 75 20.81 2.47 11.98
CA THR A 75 20.58 1.56 13.11
C THR A 75 20.23 0.18 12.58
N GLU A 76 21.26 -0.66 12.51
CA GLU A 76 21.24 -2.05 12.94
C GLU A 76 19.88 -2.75 12.84
N ALA A 77 19.79 -3.61 11.81
CA ALA A 77 19.00 -4.81 11.85
C ALA A 77 19.00 -5.40 13.28
N CYS A 78 17.80 -5.59 13.85
CA CYS A 78 17.46 -6.28 15.10
C CYS A 78 16.84 -5.45 16.25
N ALA A 79 16.41 -4.20 16.01
CA ALA A 79 15.23 -3.65 16.71
C ALA A 79 13.99 -3.93 15.83
N LYS A 80 12.91 -4.46 16.40
CA LYS A 80 11.67 -4.84 15.71
C LYS A 80 11.33 -3.86 14.57
N ASP A 81 11.44 -4.33 13.32
CA ASP A 81 11.05 -3.52 12.17
C ASP A 81 9.53 -3.34 12.21
N VAL A 82 9.10 -2.22 12.79
CA VAL A 82 7.70 -1.84 12.98
C VAL A 82 6.94 -1.83 11.64
N PHE A 83 7.63 -1.51 10.54
CA PHE A 83 7.04 -1.55 9.20
C PHE A 83 6.79 -2.99 8.77
N GLU A 84 7.77 -3.89 8.94
CA GLU A 84 7.59 -5.32 8.60
C GLU A 84 6.55 -6.00 9.49
N GLU A 85 6.47 -5.65 10.78
CA GLU A 85 5.41 -6.15 11.67
C GLU A 85 4.02 -5.69 11.21
N ASN A 86 3.88 -4.40 10.89
CA ASN A 86 2.65 -3.84 10.35
C ASN A 86 2.25 -4.46 9.00
N TYR A 87 3.23 -4.66 8.11
CA TYR A 87 2.99 -5.29 6.81
C TYR A 87 2.58 -6.76 6.95
N LYS A 88 3.26 -7.53 7.80
CA LYS A 88 2.89 -8.93 8.11
C LYS A 88 1.50 -9.03 8.71
N GLU A 89 1.07 -8.01 9.45
CA GLU A 89 -0.28 -7.95 9.96
C GLU A 89 -1.29 -7.66 8.83
N LEU A 90 -1.04 -6.66 7.98
CA LEU A 90 -1.92 -6.32 6.85
C LEU A 90 -2.21 -7.52 5.94
N ILE A 91 -1.18 -8.28 5.57
CA ILE A 91 -1.31 -9.39 4.61
C ILE A 91 -2.15 -10.57 5.14
N LYS A 92 -2.48 -10.59 6.44
CA LYS A 92 -3.41 -11.58 7.02
C LYS A 92 -4.86 -11.27 6.67
N TRP A 93 -5.16 -9.99 6.43
CA TRP A 93 -6.52 -9.48 6.29
C TRP A 93 -6.91 -9.25 4.84
N VAL A 94 -5.94 -8.92 3.98
CA VAL A 94 -6.20 -8.52 2.59
C VAL A 94 -5.12 -9.05 1.65
N ASP A 95 -5.45 -9.13 0.36
CA ASP A 95 -4.45 -9.31 -0.68
C ASP A 95 -3.62 -8.02 -0.83
N ALA A 96 -2.39 -8.06 -0.34
CA ALA A 96 -1.46 -6.94 -0.38
C ALA A 96 -1.01 -6.56 -1.79
N LYS A 97 -1.22 -7.41 -2.80
CA LYS A 97 -0.91 -7.11 -4.21
C LYS A 97 -2.08 -6.49 -4.97
N SER A 98 -3.25 -6.39 -4.35
CA SER A 98 -4.40 -5.69 -4.93
C SER A 98 -4.07 -4.22 -5.22
N THR A 99 -4.80 -3.62 -6.16
CA THR A 99 -4.65 -2.21 -6.57
C THR A 99 -4.73 -1.24 -5.38
N LYS A 100 -5.55 -1.56 -4.37
CA LYS A 100 -5.75 -0.75 -3.17
C LYS A 100 -4.51 -0.71 -2.25
N TYR A 101 -3.88 -1.87 -2.01
CA TYR A 101 -2.80 -2.01 -1.02
C TYR A 101 -1.41 -2.19 -1.65
N GLY A 102 -1.35 -2.41 -2.96
CA GLY A 102 -0.14 -2.74 -3.71
C GLY A 102 0.98 -1.72 -3.57
N SER A 103 0.65 -0.44 -3.37
CA SER A 103 1.67 0.61 -3.15
C SER A 103 2.53 0.33 -1.92
N LEU A 104 1.95 -0.21 -0.84
CA LEU A 104 2.72 -0.57 0.36
C LEU A 104 3.64 -1.77 0.08
N THR A 105 3.18 -2.73 -0.71
CA THR A 105 4.01 -3.85 -1.19
C THR A 105 5.19 -3.35 -2.01
N VAL A 106 4.98 -2.37 -2.91
CA VAL A 106 6.07 -1.75 -3.69
C VAL A 106 7.13 -1.13 -2.76
N LEU A 107 6.70 -0.38 -1.75
CA LEU A 107 7.62 0.23 -0.77
C LEU A 107 8.38 -0.83 0.03
N ARG A 108 7.70 -1.90 0.46
CA ARG A 108 8.31 -3.02 1.19
C ARG A 108 9.37 -3.75 0.37
N GLU A 109 9.07 -4.02 -0.90
CA GLU A 109 10.00 -4.68 -1.81
C GLU A 109 11.20 -3.79 -2.14
N ARG A 110 10.99 -2.47 -2.28
CA ARG A 110 12.07 -1.48 -2.42
C ARG A 110 12.96 -1.44 -1.19
N ARG A 111 12.40 -1.40 0.03
CA ARG A 111 13.14 -1.48 1.32
C ARG A 111 14.02 -2.73 1.41
N CYS A 112 13.54 -3.85 0.88
CA CYS A 112 14.28 -5.10 0.86
C CYS A 112 15.31 -5.22 -0.29
N GLY A 113 15.49 -4.19 -1.11
CA GLY A 113 16.36 -4.21 -2.29
C GLY A 113 15.84 -5.09 -3.44
N ARG A 114 14.59 -5.58 -3.37
CA ARG A 114 13.96 -6.41 -4.41
C ARG A 114 13.26 -5.55 -5.46
N LEU A 115 14.05 -4.67 -6.09
CA LEU A 115 13.56 -3.64 -7.01
C LEU A 115 12.78 -4.20 -8.21
N GLY A 116 13.18 -5.37 -8.74
CA GLY A 116 12.44 -6.03 -9.83
C GLY A 116 11.03 -6.48 -9.41
N THR A 117 10.88 -6.97 -8.18
CA THR A 117 9.56 -7.34 -7.64
C THR A 117 8.72 -6.10 -7.35
N ALA A 118 9.33 -5.05 -6.80
CA ALA A 118 8.68 -3.75 -6.61
C ALA A 118 8.14 -3.20 -7.94
N LEU A 119 8.96 -3.22 -8.99
CA LEU A 119 8.59 -2.76 -10.32
C LEU A 119 7.48 -3.63 -10.94
N LYS A 120 7.51 -4.95 -10.74
CA LYS A 120 6.44 -5.85 -11.19
C LYS A 120 5.10 -5.47 -10.58
N VAL A 121 5.04 -5.41 -9.24
CA VAL A 121 3.79 -5.06 -8.53
C VAL A 121 3.30 -3.67 -8.95
N LEU A 122 4.21 -2.70 -9.11
CA LEU A 122 3.84 -1.36 -9.56
C LEU A 122 3.28 -1.37 -11.00
N ASN A 123 3.85 -2.16 -11.90
CA ASN A 123 3.31 -2.30 -13.25
C ASN A 123 1.92 -2.96 -13.23
N ASP A 124 1.71 -3.99 -12.40
CA ASP A 124 0.41 -4.63 -12.26
C ASP A 124 -0.67 -3.62 -11.80
N ILE A 125 -0.32 -2.71 -10.86
CA ILE A 125 -1.20 -1.61 -10.42
C ILE A 125 -1.46 -0.61 -11.55
N ILE A 126 -0.43 -0.25 -12.33
CA ILE A 126 -0.56 0.72 -13.44
C ILE A 126 -1.40 0.16 -14.60
N GLN A 127 -1.34 -1.15 -14.83
CA GLN A 127 -2.10 -1.84 -15.89
C GLN A 127 -3.56 -2.07 -15.54
N ASP A 128 -3.96 -1.83 -14.28
CA ASP A 128 -5.35 -1.88 -13.89
C ASP A 128 -6.12 -0.69 -14.50
N ASP A 129 -6.76 -0.91 -15.64
CA ASP A 129 -7.55 0.07 -16.39
C ASP A 129 -8.82 0.56 -15.64
N SER A 130 -9.09 0.05 -14.43
CA SER A 130 -10.22 0.49 -13.61
C SER A 130 -10.02 1.90 -13.03
N GLU A 131 -8.77 2.39 -12.95
CA GLU A 131 -8.46 3.71 -12.39
C GLU A 131 -7.85 4.67 -13.42
N GLN A 132 -8.12 5.97 -13.26
CA GLN A 132 -7.44 6.98 -14.08
C GLN A 132 -5.92 6.91 -13.88
N PRO A 133 -5.11 7.08 -14.95
CA PRO A 133 -3.67 7.10 -14.83
C PRO A 133 -3.20 8.09 -13.76
N LYS A 134 -2.49 7.60 -12.74
CA LYS A 134 -2.00 8.43 -11.63
C LYS A 134 -0.55 8.79 -11.87
N LYS A 135 -0.26 10.07 -12.10
CA LYS A 135 1.10 10.59 -12.35
C LYS A 135 2.13 10.07 -11.33
N LYS A 136 1.76 10.07 -10.05
CA LYS A 136 2.60 9.60 -8.93
C LYS A 136 3.09 8.13 -9.09
N LEU A 137 2.27 7.25 -9.67
CA LEU A 137 2.68 5.85 -9.88
C LEU A 137 3.76 5.74 -10.96
N TYR A 138 3.65 6.53 -12.02
CA TYR A 138 4.67 6.59 -13.07
C TYR A 138 5.95 7.28 -12.58
N ASP A 139 5.83 8.32 -11.74
CA ASP A 139 6.99 8.95 -11.10
C ASP A 139 7.76 7.91 -10.24
N LEU A 140 7.05 7.10 -9.45
CA LEU A 140 7.65 6.01 -8.67
C LEU A 140 8.25 4.92 -9.58
N LYS A 141 7.60 4.60 -10.71
CA LYS A 141 8.14 3.64 -11.70
C LYS A 141 9.48 4.11 -12.24
N ILE A 142 9.58 5.39 -12.59
CA ILE A 142 10.83 6.00 -13.07
C ILE A 142 11.91 5.92 -11.98
N GLN A 143 11.60 6.26 -10.73
CA GLN A 143 12.54 6.15 -9.61
C GLN A 143 13.08 4.72 -9.45
N LEU A 144 12.21 3.71 -9.48
CA LEU A 144 12.64 2.31 -9.38
C LEU A 144 13.54 1.90 -10.54
N ILE A 145 13.22 2.32 -11.77
CA ILE A 145 14.01 2.02 -12.97
C ILE A 145 15.40 2.69 -12.89
N GLU A 146 15.47 3.91 -12.35
CA GLU A 146 16.73 4.61 -12.10
C GLU A 146 17.58 3.91 -11.03
N GLU A 147 16.96 3.45 -9.93
CA GLU A 147 17.62 2.67 -8.88
C GLU A 147 18.16 1.32 -9.39
N ILE A 148 17.45 0.68 -10.32
CA ILE A 148 17.91 -0.54 -10.99
C ILE A 148 19.09 -0.24 -11.94
N GLY A 149 19.25 1.01 -12.39
CA GLY A 149 20.31 1.44 -13.31
C GLY A 149 19.93 1.34 -14.80
N TRP A 150 18.66 1.19 -15.15
CA TRP A 150 18.20 1.12 -16.53
C TRP A 150 17.95 2.51 -17.13
N ALA A 151 19.01 3.31 -17.23
CA ALA A 151 18.95 4.73 -17.62
C ALA A 151 18.20 4.98 -18.95
N HIS A 152 18.35 4.08 -19.92
CA HIS A 152 17.66 4.16 -21.21
C HIS A 152 16.14 4.01 -21.06
N VAL A 153 15.67 3.11 -20.20
CA VAL A 153 14.25 2.90 -19.93
C VAL A 153 13.68 4.08 -19.15
N SER A 154 14.40 4.61 -18.15
CA SER A 154 13.93 5.77 -17.39
C SER A 154 13.81 7.01 -18.27
N ALA A 155 14.75 7.22 -19.21
CA ALA A 155 14.68 8.33 -20.17
C ALA A 155 13.46 8.20 -21.08
N TYR A 156 13.19 7.00 -21.57
CA TYR A 156 12.01 6.70 -22.39
C TYR A 156 10.71 6.95 -21.61
N GLU A 157 10.58 6.46 -20.38
CA GLU A 157 9.38 6.67 -19.56
C GLU A 157 9.15 8.15 -19.24
N LYS A 158 10.21 8.93 -18.97
CA LYS A 158 10.10 10.40 -18.80
C LYS A 158 9.55 11.09 -20.04
N GLN A 159 9.91 10.64 -21.25
CA GLN A 159 9.32 11.19 -22.47
C GLN A 159 7.81 10.89 -22.54
N TRP A 160 7.41 9.66 -22.24
CA TRP A 160 5.99 9.28 -22.22
C TRP A 160 5.16 10.02 -21.18
N MET A 161 5.77 10.47 -20.08
CA MET A 161 5.05 11.30 -19.10
C MET A 161 4.48 12.58 -19.71
N HIS A 162 5.18 13.19 -20.68
CA HIS A 162 4.69 14.40 -21.36
C HIS A 162 3.47 14.10 -22.25
N VAL A 163 3.40 12.88 -22.79
CA VAL A 163 2.29 12.42 -23.63
C VAL A 163 1.10 12.01 -22.77
N ARG A 164 1.34 11.27 -21.69
CA ARG A 164 0.29 10.77 -20.77
C ARG A 164 -0.31 11.88 -19.91
N PHE A 165 0.50 12.87 -19.52
CA PHE A 165 0.12 13.95 -18.63
C PHE A 165 0.50 15.32 -19.23
N PRO A 166 -0.14 15.72 -20.34
CA PRO A 166 0.15 17.01 -20.97
C PRO A 166 -0.26 18.17 -20.05
N PRO A 167 0.47 19.31 -20.08
CA PRO A 167 0.17 20.46 -19.23
C PRO A 167 -1.14 21.17 -19.60
N SER A 168 -1.60 21.00 -20.84
CA SER A 168 -2.87 21.49 -21.34
C SER A 168 -3.43 20.49 -22.34
N LEU A 169 -4.76 20.47 -22.48
CA LEU A 169 -5.39 19.66 -23.52
C LEU A 169 -4.88 20.11 -24.90
N PRO A 170 -4.57 19.18 -25.82
CA PRO A 170 -4.16 19.54 -27.16
C PRO A 170 -5.26 20.36 -27.85
N PRO A 171 -4.91 21.40 -28.62
CA PRO A 171 -5.88 22.13 -29.42
C PRO A 171 -6.54 21.18 -30.43
N PHE A 172 -7.85 21.35 -30.60
CA PHE A 172 -8.72 20.58 -31.50
C PHE A 172 -8.44 20.85 -32.98
#